data_AF-A0A8B9KQ66-F1
#
_entry.id   AF-A0A8B9KQ66-F1
#
_cell.length_a   1.000
_cell.length_b   1.000
_cell.length_c   1.000
_cell.angle_alpha   90.00
_cell.angle_beta   90.00
_cell.angle_gamma   90.00
#
_symmetry.space_group_name_H-M   'P 1'
#
loop_
_entity.id
_entity.type
_entity.pdbx_description
1 polymer ?
#
loop_
_entity_poly.entity_id
_entity_poly.type
_entity_poly.pdbx_seq_one_letter_code
_entity_poly.pdbx_strand_id
1 'polypeptide(L)' 'MLLTLMRPEWASFTLGVFMCQSCSGFHRNIPHISRVKSVLLDPWEASEVEVGS' A
#
# COMPACT_ATOMS: atom_id res chain seq x y z
N MET A 1 -0.78 -19.53 9.17
CA MET A 1 -1.81 -18.48 8.99
C MET A 1 -1.72 -17.31 9.99
N LEU A 2 -0.81 -17.34 10.99
CA LEU A 2 -0.60 -16.22 11.94
C LEU A 2 0.63 -15.34 11.61
N LEU A 3 1.41 -15.67 10.58
CA LEU A 3 2.67 -14.97 10.24
C LEU A 3 2.54 -13.92 9.12
N THR A 4 1.43 -13.88 8.38
CA THR A 4 1.22 -12.88 7.31
C THR A 4 0.83 -11.50 7.84
N LEU A 5 0.33 -11.40 9.08
CA LEU A 5 -0.04 -10.11 9.69
C LEU A 5 1.15 -9.17 9.96
N MET A 6 2.37 -9.68 10.00
CA MET A 6 3.56 -8.87 10.28
C MET A 6 4.20 -8.23 9.05
N ARG A 7 3.77 -8.60 7.82
CA ARG A 7 4.28 -8.02 6.59
C ARG A 7 3.20 -7.15 5.96
N PRO A 8 3.38 -5.83 5.86
CA PRO A 8 2.42 -5.01 5.15
C PRO A 8 2.46 -5.34 3.66
N GLU A 9 1.34 -5.81 3.13
CA GLU A 9 1.20 -6.22 1.72
C GLU A 9 0.61 -5.11 0.85
N TRP A 10 0.25 -3.98 1.47
CA TRP A 10 -0.38 -2.84 0.83
C TRP A 10 0.40 -1.57 1.15
N ALA A 11 0.37 -0.62 0.23
CA ALA A 11 1.00 0.68 0.40
C ALA A 11 0.10 1.79 -0.11
N SER A 12 0.12 2.94 0.58
CA SER A 12 -0.43 4.18 0.05
C SER A 12 0.70 4.96 -0.59
N PHE A 13 0.62 5.11 -1.90
CA PHE A 13 1.63 5.82 -2.70
C PHE A 13 1.39 7.35 -2.74
N THR A 14 0.30 7.80 -2.14
CA THR A 14 0.00 9.23 -1.93
C THR A 14 0.51 9.72 -0.58
N LEU A 15 0.48 8.84 0.44
CA LEU A 15 0.93 9.16 1.79
C LEU A 15 2.33 8.59 2.11
N GLY A 16 2.87 7.69 1.29
CA GLY A 16 4.18 7.06 1.50
C GLY A 16 4.21 6.07 2.67
N VAL A 17 3.13 5.35 2.95
CA VAL A 17 3.02 4.42 4.09
C VAL A 17 2.64 3.00 3.69
N PHE A 18 3.22 2.02 4.38
CA PHE A 18 2.87 0.60 4.26
C PHE A 18 1.79 0.22 5.28
N MET A 19 0.89 -0.71 4.93
CA MET A 19 -0.23 -1.11 5.76
C MET A 19 -0.68 -2.56 5.51
N CYS A 20 -1.51 -3.09 6.41
CA CYS A 20 -2.12 -4.40 6.25
C CYS A 20 -3.34 -4.37 5.32
N GLN A 21 -3.84 -5.55 4.93
CA GLN A 21 -5.02 -5.69 4.08
C GLN A 21 -6.28 -5.03 4.66
N SER A 22 -6.51 -5.14 5.98
CA SER A 22 -7.67 -4.51 6.61
C SER A 22 -7.59 -2.99 6.53
N CYS A 23 -6.43 -2.40 6.84
CA CYS A 23 -6.20 -0.96 6.72
C CYS A 23 -6.39 -0.45 5.29
N SER A 24 -5.90 -1.20 4.29
CA SER A 24 -6.09 -0.81 2.88
C SER A 24 -7.57 -0.76 2.49
N GLY A 25 -8.40 -1.65 3.05
CA GLY A 25 -9.86 -1.61 2.91
C GLY A 25 -10.49 -0.30 3.40
N PHE A 26 -10.06 0.20 4.55
CA PHE A 26 -10.53 1.51 5.06
C PHE A 26 -10.07 2.67 4.16
N HIS A 27 -8.82 2.66 3.74
CA HIS A 27 -8.25 3.71 2.89
C HIS A 27 -8.89 3.79 1.51
N ARG A 28 -9.38 2.66 0.97
CA ARG A 28 -10.15 2.63 -0.31
C ARG A 28 -11.43 3.47 -0.26
N ASN A 29 -11.98 3.77 0.92
CA ASN A 29 -13.15 4.64 1.08
C ASN A 29 -12.81 6.14 1.06
N ILE A 30 -11.52 6.51 1.09
CA ILE A 30 -11.04 7.90 1.08
C ILE A 30 -10.01 8.15 -0.04
N PRO A 31 -10.32 7.83 -1.31
CA PRO A 31 -9.34 7.80 -2.40
C PRO A 31 -8.76 9.17 -2.78
N HIS A 32 -9.40 10.26 -2.37
CA HIS A 32 -8.92 11.63 -2.56
C HIS A 32 -7.82 12.01 -1.54
N ILE A 33 -7.70 11.26 -0.44
CA ILE A 33 -6.66 11.44 0.58
C ILE A 33 -5.61 10.33 0.45
N SER A 34 -6.07 9.08 0.37
CA SER A 34 -5.19 7.91 0.34
C SER A 34 -5.55 6.97 -0.78
N ARG A 35 -4.71 6.97 -1.80
CA ARG A 35 -4.71 5.96 -2.86
C ARG A 35 -3.79 4.82 -2.45
N VAL A 36 -4.27 3.59 -2.59
CA VAL A 36 -3.59 2.37 -2.15
C VAL A 36 -3.38 1.38 -3.30
N LYS A 37 -2.26 0.66 -3.26
CA LYS A 37 -1.89 -0.45 -4.15
C LYS A 37 -1.31 -1.61 -3.35
N SER A 38 -1.48 -2.82 -3.84
CA SER A 38 -0.78 -4.01 -3.34
C SER A 38 0.69 -3.90 -3.71
N VAL A 39 1.57 -4.16 -2.75
CA VAL A 39 3.02 -4.08 -2.95
C VAL A 39 3.48 -5.13 -3.97
N LEU A 40 2.83 -6.30 -4.01
CA LEU A 40 3.25 -7.42 -4.86
C LEU A 40 2.32 -7.69 -6.04
N LEU A 41 1.05 -7.30 -5.96
CA LEU A 41 0.02 -7.74 -6.91
C LEU A 41 -0.43 -6.65 -7.88
N ASP A 42 -0.26 -5.37 -7.53
CA ASP A 42 -0.66 -4.27 -8.39
C ASP A 42 0.53 -3.76 -9.20
N PRO A 43 0.32 -3.31 -10.46
CA PRO A 43 1.37 -2.66 -11.23
C PRO A 43 1.72 -1.30 -10.64
N TRP A 44 3.02 -0.99 -10.63
CA TRP A 44 3.60 0.25 -10.11
C TRP A 44 4.26 1.04 -11.23
N GLU A 45 3.97 2.34 -11.29
CA GLU A 45 4.66 3.27 -12.18
C GLU A 45 5.94 3.77 -11.52
N ALA A 46 6.96 4.08 -12.32
CA ALA A 46 8.23 4.60 -11.82
C ALA A 46 8.07 5.94 -11.05
N SER A 47 7.01 6.70 -11.31
CA SER A 47 6.70 7.93 -10.57
C SER A 47 6.09 7.67 -9.19
N GLU A 48 5.62 6.46 -8.92
CA GLU A 48 5.00 6.08 -7.65
C GLU A 48 5.97 5.39 -6.69
N VAL A 49 7.17 5.03 -7.17
CA VAL A 49 8.20 4.28 -6.42
C VAL A 49 9.57 4.89 -6.65
N GLU A 50 10.24 5.27 -5.58
CA GLU A 50 11.65 5.64 -5.60
C GLU A 50 12.49 4.47 -5.06
N VAL A 51 13.54 4.09 -5.79
CA VAL A 51 14.54 3.14 -5.26
C VAL A 51 15.45 3.95 -4.35
N GLY A 52 15.32 3.74 -3.04
CA GLY A 52 16.19 4.38 -2.05
C GLY A 52 17.66 4.08 -2.37
N SER A 53 18.45 5.16 -2.47
CA SER A 53 19.90 5.11 -2.69
C SER A 53 20.68 4.81 -1.41
#